data_AF-A0A2W4NXQ1-F1
#
_entry.id   AF-A0A2W4NXQ1-F1
#
_cell.length_a   1.000
_cell.length_b   1.000
_cell.length_c   1.000
_cell.angle_alpha   90.00
_cell.angle_beta   90.00
_cell.angle_gamma   90.00
#
_symmetry.space_group_name_H-M   'P 1'
#
loop_
_entity.id
_entity.type
_entity.pdbx_description
1 polymer ?
#
loop_
_entity_poly.entity_id
_entity_poly.type
_entity_poly.pdbx_seq_one_letter_code
_entity_poly.pdbx_strand_id
1 'polypeptide(L)'
;MSAEQDMAPEGDTGSEATGSEERPIVLNTRPLFKLMVDKRASDLFFTSYAPIKIKIEGQIYPVNKQVLTPEVVRQAAYGLMTQEQIDAFNEELEIDFAISEPGLGRFRVNVFHQRGNPAMVLRYITADMPRLEDLG
;
A
#
# COMPACT_ATOMS: atom_id res chain seq x y z
N MET A 1 -54.45 26.83 -35.66
CA MET A 1 -53.40 27.24 -34.72
C MET A 1 -53.46 26.26 -33.58
N SER A 2 -52.77 25.12 -33.78
CA SER A 2 -51.60 24.67 -32.99
C SER A 2 -52.10 23.77 -31.85
N ALA A 3 -52.09 22.42 -31.97
CA ALA A 3 -50.95 21.52 -31.72
C ALA A 3 -50.35 21.79 -30.32
N GLU A 4 -50.25 20.86 -29.36
CA GLU A 4 -49.76 19.47 -29.35
C GLU A 4 -50.47 18.71 -28.19
N GLN A 5 -51.02 17.50 -28.37
CA GLN A 5 -50.39 16.18 -28.13
C GLN A 5 -49.57 16.06 -26.85
N ASP A 6 -50.05 15.27 -25.87
CA ASP A 6 -49.17 14.37 -25.14
C ASP A 6 -49.91 13.11 -24.65
N MET A 7 -49.13 12.03 -24.62
CA MET A 7 -49.48 10.61 -24.69
C MET A 7 -49.51 9.99 -23.29
N ALA A 8 -50.40 9.02 -23.07
CA ALA A 8 -50.44 8.17 -21.87
C ALA A 8 -49.42 7.00 -21.97
N PRO A 9 -49.30 6.08 -20.98
CA PRO A 9 -48.01 5.73 -20.35
C PRO A 9 -47.51 4.31 -20.70
N GLU A 10 -46.47 3.89 -19.95
CA GLU A 10 -45.92 2.53 -19.72
C GLU A 10 -44.56 2.21 -20.37
N GLY A 11 -43.66 1.67 -19.54
CA GLY A 11 -42.35 1.18 -19.95
C GLY A 11 -41.33 1.15 -18.81
N ASP A 12 -41.43 0.13 -17.96
CA ASP A 12 -40.35 -0.35 -17.10
C ASP A 12 -39.14 -0.76 -17.96
N THR A 13 -37.97 -0.20 -17.68
CA THR A 13 -36.70 -0.90 -17.88
C THR A 13 -35.72 -0.43 -16.81
N GLY A 14 -35.42 -1.32 -15.88
CA GLY A 14 -34.30 -1.21 -14.98
C GLY A 14 -33.00 -0.86 -15.71
N SER A 15 -32.21 -0.01 -15.07
CA SER A 15 -30.77 -0.01 -15.25
C SER A 15 -30.19 -0.38 -13.89
N GLU A 16 -30.08 -1.68 -13.66
CA GLU A 16 -29.15 -2.23 -12.69
C GLU A 16 -27.77 -1.63 -12.99
N ALA A 17 -27.35 -0.68 -12.17
CA ALA A 17 -25.95 -0.31 -12.10
C ALA A 17 -25.23 -1.48 -11.44
N THR A 18 -24.86 -2.47 -12.27
CA THR A 18 -23.81 -3.43 -11.99
C THR A 18 -22.51 -2.67 -11.75
N GLY A 19 -22.29 -2.26 -10.51
CA GLY A 19 -20.95 -1.98 -9.99
C GLY A 19 -20.32 -3.34 -9.71
N SER A 20 -19.44 -3.76 -10.63
CA SER A 20 -18.57 -4.92 -10.49
C SER A 20 -18.06 -5.07 -9.05
N GLU A 21 -18.19 -6.26 -8.47
CA GLU A 21 -17.50 -6.61 -7.23
C GLU A 21 -15.99 -6.42 -7.45
N GLU A 22 -15.47 -5.24 -7.08
CA GLU A 22 -14.04 -4.99 -6.96
C GLU A 22 -13.54 -5.90 -5.85
N ARG A 23 -13.16 -7.14 -6.22
CA ARG A 23 -12.50 -8.04 -5.29
C ARG A 23 -11.34 -7.25 -4.67
N PRO A 24 -11.26 -7.15 -3.33
CA PRO A 24 -10.18 -6.42 -2.71
C PRO A 24 -8.87 -7.02 -3.21
N ILE A 25 -8.08 -6.18 -3.89
CA ILE A 25 -6.78 -6.59 -4.40
C ILE A 25 -5.91 -6.83 -3.17
N VAL A 26 -5.72 -8.10 -2.82
CA VAL A 26 -4.76 -8.48 -1.79
C VAL A 26 -3.37 -8.16 -2.33
N LEU A 27 -2.78 -7.10 -1.78
CA LEU A 27 -1.46 -6.67 -2.20
C LEU A 27 -0.40 -7.63 -1.67
N ASN A 28 0.23 -8.39 -2.56
CA ASN A 28 1.36 -9.24 -2.20
C ASN A 28 2.62 -8.37 -2.01
N THR A 29 3.17 -8.37 -0.80
CA THR A 29 4.32 -7.55 -0.40
C THR A 29 5.67 -8.16 -0.78
N ARG A 30 5.76 -9.48 -0.98
CA ARG A 30 7.01 -10.19 -1.29
C ARG A 30 7.69 -9.70 -2.60
N PRO A 31 6.97 -9.46 -3.72
CA PRO A 31 7.57 -8.86 -4.92
C PRO A 31 8.20 -7.50 -4.66
N LEU A 32 7.67 -6.72 -3.71
CA LEU A 32 8.20 -5.41 -3.36
C LEU A 32 9.47 -5.54 -2.52
N PHE A 33 9.56 -6.51 -1.62
CA PHE A 33 10.83 -6.86 -0.96
C PHE A 33 11.90 -7.24 -1.97
N LYS A 34 11.56 -8.10 -2.94
CA LYS A 34 12.49 -8.47 -4.00
C LYS A 34 12.94 -7.26 -4.81
N LEU A 35 12.00 -6.37 -5.17
CA LEU A 35 12.33 -5.13 -5.88
C LEU A 35 13.29 -4.24 -5.06
N MET A 36 13.09 -4.13 -3.74
CA MET A 36 14.00 -3.36 -2.89
C MET A 36 15.42 -3.93 -2.94
N VAL A 37 15.58 -5.26 -2.85
CA VAL A 37 16.89 -5.93 -2.92
C VAL A 37 17.52 -5.72 -4.30
N ASP A 38 16.78 -6.02 -5.37
CA ASP A 38 17.27 -5.96 -6.75
C ASP A 38 17.70 -4.54 -7.15
N LYS A 39 17.05 -3.51 -6.58
CA LYS A 39 17.32 -2.10 -6.86
C LYS A 39 18.17 -1.41 -5.79
N ARG A 40 18.65 -2.15 -4.77
CA ARG A 40 19.37 -1.58 -3.61
C ARG A 40 18.63 -0.38 -2.99
N ALA A 41 17.31 -0.49 -2.90
CA ALA A 41 16.47 0.56 -2.33
C ALA A 41 16.62 0.61 -0.81
N SER A 42 16.63 1.81 -0.24
CA SER A 42 16.71 2.01 1.21
C SER A 42 15.35 1.87 1.88
N ASP A 43 14.32 2.46 1.25
CA ASP A 43 12.99 2.58 1.85
C ASP A 43 11.88 2.36 0.81
N LEU A 44 10.75 1.84 1.26
CA LEU A 44 9.52 1.66 0.49
C LEU A 44 8.37 2.28 1.29
N PHE A 45 7.56 3.10 0.63
CA PHE A 45 6.51 3.92 1.25
C PHE A 45 5.14 3.52 0.73
N PHE A 46 4.23 3.28 1.67
CA PHE A 46 2.81 3.04 1.44
C PHE A 46 2.06 4.17 2.11
N THR A 47 1.34 4.95 1.31
CA THR A 47 0.53 6.05 1.82
C THR A 47 -0.82 5.99 1.13
N SER A 48 -1.87 6.11 1.93
CA SER A 48 -3.24 6.21 1.42
C SER A 48 -3.38 7.37 0.43
N TYR A 49 -4.11 7.13 -0.66
CA TYR A 49 -4.32 8.07 -1.77
C TYR A 49 -3.05 8.45 -2.55
N ALA A 50 -2.00 7.64 -2.48
CA ALA A 50 -0.80 7.79 -3.29
C ALA A 50 -0.33 6.44 -3.86
N PRO A 51 0.47 6.43 -4.94
CA PRO A 51 1.16 5.23 -5.37
C PRO A 51 2.23 4.78 -4.37
N ILE A 52 2.58 3.50 -4.42
CA ILE A 52 3.75 2.99 -3.70
C ILE A 52 4.99 3.71 -4.23
N LYS A 53 5.81 4.23 -3.31
CA LYS A 53 7.07 4.87 -3.67
C LYS A 53 8.24 4.07 -3.12
N ILE A 54 9.35 4.10 -3.84
CA ILE A 54 10.61 3.44 -3.48
C ILE A 54 11.72 4.48 -3.48
N LYS A 55 12.63 4.42 -2.50
CA LYS A 55 13.80 5.30 -2.42
C LYS A 55 15.05 4.53 -2.81
N ILE A 56 15.72 5.00 -3.86
CA ILE A 56 16.94 4.42 -4.43
C ILE A 56 17.96 5.55 -4.49
N GLU A 57 19.14 5.35 -3.90
CA GLU A 57 20.24 6.34 -3.91
C GLU A 57 19.81 7.75 -3.48
N GLY A 58 18.95 7.83 -2.46
CA GLY A 58 18.46 9.10 -1.93
C GLY A 58 17.25 9.70 -2.68
N GLN A 59 16.92 9.20 -3.87
CA GLN A 59 15.84 9.70 -4.72
C GLN A 59 14.58 8.83 -4.64
N ILE A 60 13.40 9.45 -4.71
CA ILE A 60 12.11 8.79 -4.53
C ILE A 60 11.41 8.62 -5.88
N TYR A 61 11.01 7.39 -6.19
CA TYR A 61 10.36 6.99 -7.44
C TYR A 61 9.04 6.27 -7.17
N PRO A 62 7.99 6.48 -7.99
CA PRO A 62 6.81 5.63 -7.93
C PRO A 62 7.14 4.23 -8.47
N VAL A 63 6.72 3.17 -7.76
CA VAL A 63 6.86 1.78 -8.24
C VAL A 63 5.90 1.51 -9.38
N ASN A 64 4.69 2.05 -9.30
CA ASN A 64 3.67 1.97 -10.33
C ASN A 64 2.78 3.23 -10.30
N LYS A 65 1.75 3.27 -11.16
CA LYS A 65 0.77 4.36 -11.22
C LYS A 65 -0.48 4.12 -10.37
N GLN A 66 -0.59 2.95 -9.73
CA GLN A 66 -1.78 2.58 -8.99
C GLN A 66 -1.83 3.35 -7.67
N VAL A 67 -2.88 4.13 -7.48
CA VAL A 67 -3.13 4.85 -6.24
C VAL A 67 -3.71 3.88 -5.21
N LEU A 68 -3.12 3.82 -4.01
CA LEU A 68 -3.60 2.96 -2.95
C LEU A 68 -4.81 3.58 -2.24
N THR A 69 -5.82 2.76 -1.93
CA THR A 69 -6.88 3.14 -1.00
C THR A 69 -6.44 2.85 0.45
N PRO A 70 -7.06 3.48 1.47
CA PRO A 70 -6.78 3.15 2.87
C PRO A 70 -6.95 1.68 3.20
N GLU A 71 -7.95 1.04 2.58
CA GLU A 71 -8.21 -0.39 2.76
C GLU A 71 -7.07 -1.25 2.21
N VAL A 72 -6.56 -0.94 1.02
CA VAL A 72 -5.42 -1.67 0.44
C VAL A 72 -4.17 -1.51 1.30
N VAL A 73 -3.90 -0.31 1.85
CA VAL A 73 -2.77 -0.09 2.76
C VAL A 73 -2.94 -0.89 4.06
N ARG A 74 -4.16 -0.91 4.62
CA ARG A 74 -4.48 -1.69 5.82
C ARG A 74 -4.26 -3.18 5.61
N GLN A 75 -4.79 -3.73 4.51
CA GLN A 75 -4.61 -5.14 4.17
C GLN A 75 -3.15 -5.51 3.97
N ALA A 76 -2.37 -4.65 3.31
CA ALA A 76 -0.94 -4.84 3.14
C ALA A 76 -0.20 -4.83 4.49
N ALA A 77 -0.56 -3.91 5.40
CA ALA A 77 0.02 -3.84 6.74
C ALA A 77 -0.33 -5.06 7.59
N TYR A 78 -1.61 -5.45 7.64
CA TYR A 78 -2.07 -6.61 8.40
C TYR A 78 -1.48 -7.92 7.89
N GLY A 79 -1.28 -8.05 6.56
CA GLY A 79 -0.59 -9.20 5.97
C GLY A 79 0.88 -9.34 6.38
N LEU A 80 1.47 -8.33 7.00
CA LEU A 80 2.83 -8.35 7.53
C LEU A 80 2.89 -8.53 9.06
N MET A 81 1.76 -8.40 9.75
CA MET A 81 1.68 -8.42 11.21
C MET A 81 1.17 -9.75 11.75
N THR A 82 1.56 -10.10 12.98
CA THR A 82 0.87 -11.12 13.78
C THR A 82 -0.43 -10.55 14.37
N GLN A 83 -1.31 -11.40 14.89
CA GLN A 83 -2.54 -10.93 15.55
C GLN A 83 -2.24 -9.98 16.72
N GLU A 84 -1.28 -10.34 17.58
CA GLU A 84 -0.85 -9.49 18.70
C GLU A 84 -0.35 -8.10 18.25
N GLN A 85 0.35 -8.06 17.11
CA GLN A 85 0.83 -6.81 16.51
C GLN A 85 -0.31 -5.98 15.91
N ILE A 86 -1.31 -6.63 15.32
CA ILE A 86 -2.53 -5.96 14.83
C ILE A 86 -3.28 -5.33 15.99
N ASP A 87 -3.44 -6.07 17.09
CA ASP A 87 -4.15 -5.58 18.29
C ASP A 87 -3.42 -4.36 18.86
N ALA A 88 -2.10 -4.44 19.04
CA ALA A 88 -1.27 -3.31 19.47
C ALA A 88 -1.37 -2.11 18.52
N PHE A 89 -1.34 -2.33 17.21
CA PHE A 89 -1.51 -1.25 16.23
C PHE A 89 -2.92 -0.62 16.28
N ASN A 90 -3.96 -1.39 16.54
CA ASN A 90 -5.32 -0.85 16.64
C ASN A 90 -5.51 -0.02 17.93
N GLU A 91 -4.78 -0.33 18.99
CA GLU A 91 -4.80 0.42 20.26
C GLU A 91 -3.91 1.67 20.19
N GLU A 92 -2.65 1.52 19.79
CA GLU A 92 -1.64 2.58 19.83
C GLU A 92 -1.60 3.42 18.55
N LEU A 93 -2.28 2.98 17.49
CA LEU A 93 -2.30 3.59 16.16
C LEU A 93 -0.95 3.65 15.44
N GLU A 94 0.10 3.07 16.04
CA GLU A 94 1.42 2.86 15.47
C GLU A 94 2.07 1.57 15.98
N ILE A 95 2.97 1.00 15.17
CA ILE A 95 3.80 -0.14 15.58
C ILE A 95 5.09 -0.18 14.75
N ASP A 96 6.17 -0.63 15.37
CA ASP A 96 7.46 -0.89 14.73
C ASP A 96 7.89 -2.33 15.00
N PHE A 97 8.23 -3.05 13.94
CA PHE A 97 8.68 -4.43 14.03
C PHE A 97 9.64 -4.76 12.89
N ALA A 98 10.23 -5.95 12.92
CA ALA A 98 11.13 -6.41 11.88
C ALA A 98 10.67 -7.76 11.31
N ILE A 99 10.85 -7.92 10.00
CA ILE A 99 10.56 -9.13 9.25
C ILE A 99 11.86 -9.66 8.66
N SER A 100 12.06 -10.96 8.77
CA SER A 100 13.14 -11.68 8.07
C SER A 100 12.52 -12.48 6.93
N GLU A 101 12.79 -12.08 5.69
CA GLU A 101 12.28 -12.76 4.51
C GLU A 101 13.35 -13.68 3.92
N PRO A 102 13.14 -15.01 3.90
CA PRO A 102 14.12 -15.97 3.41
C PRO A 102 14.59 -15.66 1.99
N GLY A 103 15.91 -15.54 1.83
CA GLY A 103 16.56 -15.24 0.55
C GLY A 103 16.53 -13.77 0.12
N LEU A 104 15.87 -12.87 0.87
CA LEU A 104 15.83 -11.43 0.58
C LEU A 104 16.51 -10.58 1.68
N GLY A 105 16.41 -11.01 2.94
CA GLY A 105 17.09 -10.35 4.07
C GLY A 105 16.11 -9.83 5.11
N ARG A 106 16.53 -8.82 5.88
CA ARG A 106 15.75 -8.26 6.99
C ARG A 106 15.22 -6.88 6.67
N PHE A 107 13.98 -6.64 7.06
CA PHE A 107 13.27 -5.38 6.84
C PHE A 107 12.74 -4.88 8.17
N ARG A 108 12.88 -3.58 8.45
CA ARG A 108 12.19 -2.91 9.55
C ARG A 108 10.93 -2.28 8.98
N VAL A 109 9.79 -2.57 9.58
CA VAL A 109 8.48 -2.10 9.16
C VAL A 109 7.94 -1.20 10.26
N ASN A 110 7.57 0.01 9.88
CA ASN A 110 6.86 0.94 10.74
C ASN A 110 5.50 1.22 10.10
N VAL A 111 4.43 0.97 10.85
CA VAL A 111 3.06 1.21 10.42
C VAL A 111 2.44 2.21 11.39
N PHE A 112 1.75 3.21 10.87
CA PHE A 112 1.20 4.31 11.65
C PHE A 112 -0.03 4.91 10.98
N HIS A 113 -0.84 5.63 11.74
CA HIS A 113 -1.92 6.45 11.19
C HIS A 113 -1.41 7.85 10.81
N GLN A 114 -1.63 8.23 9.56
CA GLN A 114 -1.38 9.56 9.03
C GLN A 114 -2.69 10.17 8.54
N ARG A 115 -3.11 11.29 9.14
CA ARG A 115 -4.38 11.98 8.82
C ARG A 115 -5.58 11.03 8.85
N GLY A 116 -5.65 10.19 9.89
CA GLY A 116 -6.73 9.22 10.09
C GLY A 116 -6.68 8.00 9.17
N ASN A 117 -5.67 7.84 8.33
CA ASN A 117 -5.53 6.70 7.42
C ASN A 117 -4.23 5.92 7.71
N PRO A 118 -4.21 4.59 7.54
CA PRO A 118 -2.98 3.83 7.69
C PRO A 118 -1.94 4.23 6.62
N ALA A 119 -0.69 4.21 7.05
CA ALA A 119 0.51 4.38 6.25
C ALA A 119 1.59 3.44 6.78
N MET A 120 2.55 3.09 5.93
CA MET A 120 3.61 2.16 6.28
C MET A 120 4.90 2.52 5.55
N VAL A 121 6.02 2.40 6.26
CA VAL A 121 7.38 2.53 5.71
C VAL A 121 8.15 1.26 6.01
N LEU A 122 8.80 0.72 4.99
CA LEU A 122 9.66 -0.46 5.12
C LEU A 122 11.06 -0.04 4.76
N ARG A 123 11.99 -0.33 5.66
CA ARG A 123 13.41 -0.06 5.48
C ARG A 123 14.14 -1.37 5.29
N TYR A 124 14.90 -1.49 4.22
CA TYR A 124 15.78 -2.63 4.04
C TYR A 124 16.99 -2.49 4.95
N ILE A 125 17.26 -3.49 5.78
CA ILE A 125 18.44 -3.52 6.65
C ILE A 125 19.55 -4.22 5.87
N THR A 126 20.37 -3.43 5.19
CA THR A 126 21.55 -3.92 4.48
C THR A 126 22.63 -4.32 5.49
N ALA A 127 23.23 -5.49 5.31
CA ALA A 127 24.37 -5.95 6.09
C ALA A 127 25.69 -5.24 5.71
N ASP A 128 25.69 -4.46 4.63
CA ASP A 128 26.83 -3.63 4.24
C ASP A 128 26.97 -2.44 5.20
N MET A 129 27.60 -2.71 6.34
CA MET A 129 28.29 -1.67 7.10
C MET A 129 29.46 -1.22 6.20
N PRO A 130 29.51 0.05 5.75
CA PRO A 130 30.68 0.54 5.04
C PRO A 130 31.90 0.28 5.92
N ARG A 131 32.96 -0.29 5.34
CA ARG A 131 34.18 -0.53 6.10
C ARG A 131 34.72 0.83 6.51
N LEU A 132 35.39 0.90 7.66
CA LEU A 132 35.97 2.15 8.18
C LEU A 132 36.86 2.85 7.11
N GLU A 133 37.40 2.07 6.17
CA GLU A 133 38.20 2.46 5.02
C GLU A 133 37.45 3.32 3.97
N ASP A 134 36.11 3.23 3.90
CA ASP A 134 35.26 3.98 2.95
C ASP A 134 34.79 5.34 3.47
N LEU A 135 35.12 5.69 4.73
CA LEU A 135 34.71 6.93 5.41
C LEU A 135 35.79 8.03 5.38
N GLY A 136 36.63 8.01 4.35
CA GLY A 136 37.84 8.85 4.18
C GLY A 136 37.70 10.33 4.55
#